data_AF-A0A352XBK6-F1
#
_entry.id   AF-A0A352XBK6-F1
#
_cell.length_a   1.000
_cell.length_b   1.000
_cell.length_c   1.000
_cell.angle_alpha   90.00
_cell.angle_beta   90.00
_cell.angle_gamma   90.00
#
_symmetry.space_group_name_H-M   'P 1'
#
loop_
_entity.id
_entity.type
_entity.pdbx_description
1 polymer ?
#
loop_
_entity_poly.entity_id
_entity_poly.type
_entity_poly.pdbx_seq_one_letter_code
_entity_poly.pdbx_strand_id
1 'polypeptide(L)'
;MEARSLFYLTVILAILGITSLPVLAIGRSQRYPTAAEIQQLIRQFRQQASTPAPEGSICCAGSERDLRSSATRRVADSFVRAWSRVNPDIAPFLGMWVSNNASVTVYPSNVRGRACVILFGNADNYEYFSTATFHQGHLRLNDGVLANRVLVRQRNQFGTPFLLSTGIYDRVPDFTIYIDVLAYIRDRPAQVLSSPNSRDNSRIYQQFNAAGCTASLPNRR
;
A
#
# COMPACT_ATOMS: atom_id res chain seq x y z
N MET A 1 45.81 44.15 -17.43
CA MET A 1 44.89 43.09 -17.90
C MET A 1 44.24 42.30 -16.75
N GLU A 2 44.80 42.32 -15.53
CA GLU A 2 44.30 41.52 -14.39
C GLU A 2 42.96 41.98 -13.79
N ALA A 3 42.71 43.30 -13.75
CA ALA A 3 41.48 43.84 -13.14
C ALA A 3 40.18 43.43 -13.87
N ARG A 4 40.25 43.16 -15.18
CA ARG A 4 39.09 42.69 -15.95
C ARG A 4 38.78 41.22 -15.68
N SER A 5 39.81 40.40 -15.43
CA SER A 5 39.67 38.97 -15.14
C SER A 5 38.97 38.71 -13.81
N LEU A 6 39.31 39.49 -12.77
CA LEU A 6 38.66 39.42 -11.46
C LEU A 6 37.17 39.78 -11.51
N PHE A 7 36.80 40.74 -12.36
CA PHE A 7 35.41 41.16 -12.52
C PHE A 7 34.55 40.10 -13.22
N TYR A 8 35.10 39.38 -14.20
CA TYR A 8 34.38 38.26 -14.82
C TYR A 8 34.20 37.10 -13.85
N LEU A 9 35.21 36.82 -13.01
CA LEU A 9 35.14 35.72 -12.03
C LEU A 9 34.05 35.97 -10.96
N THR A 10 33.94 37.21 -10.47
CA THR A 10 32.92 37.57 -9.47
C THR A 10 31.50 37.53 -10.06
N VAL A 11 31.33 37.95 -11.31
CA VAL A 11 30.02 37.87 -12.00
C VAL A 11 29.61 36.41 -12.24
N ILE A 12 30.55 35.55 -12.65
CA ILE A 12 30.27 34.11 -12.84
C ILE A 12 29.90 33.43 -11.52
N LEU A 13 30.63 33.72 -10.43
CA LEU A 13 30.33 33.20 -9.09
C LEU A 13 28.98 33.70 -8.55
N ALA A 14 28.62 34.96 -8.81
CA ALA A 14 27.32 35.51 -8.43
C ALA A 14 26.16 34.85 -9.20
N ILE A 15 26.33 34.62 -10.50
CA ILE A 15 25.33 33.93 -11.33
C ILE A 15 25.18 32.46 -10.87
N LEU A 16 26.28 31.77 -10.59
CA LEU A 16 26.26 30.39 -10.05
C LEU A 16 25.64 30.32 -8.65
N GLY A 17 25.91 31.31 -7.79
CA GLY A 17 25.34 31.38 -6.44
C GLY A 17 23.84 31.62 -6.42
N ILE A 18 23.32 32.47 -7.33
CA ILE A 18 21.89 32.80 -7.39
C ILE A 18 21.09 31.69 -8.11
N THR A 19 21.67 31.02 -9.10
CA THR A 19 21.00 29.96 -9.88
C THR A 19 21.02 28.57 -9.24
N SER A 20 21.93 28.31 -8.29
CA SER A 20 22.04 27.01 -7.60
C SER A 20 21.17 26.87 -6.35
N LEU A 21 20.75 27.98 -5.72
CA LEU A 21 19.90 27.97 -4.52
C LEU A 21 18.51 27.34 -4.69
N PRO A 22 17.78 27.50 -5.82
CA PRO A 22 16.47 26.83 -5.95
C PRO A 22 16.59 25.33 -6.24
N VAL A 23 17.77 24.83 -6.65
CA VAL A 23 17.97 23.39 -6.96
C VAL A 23 18.17 22.57 -5.67
N LEU A 24 18.71 23.17 -4.61
CA LEU A 24 18.86 22.49 -3.31
C LEU A 24 17.53 22.34 -2.54
N ALA A 25 16.48 23.08 -2.91
CA ALA A 25 15.14 22.93 -2.31
C ALA A 25 14.35 21.73 -2.87
N ILE A 26 14.75 21.21 -4.03
CA ILE A 26 14.10 20.05 -4.69
C ILE A 26 14.55 18.72 -4.05
N GLY A 27 15.58 18.74 -3.20
CA GLY A 27 16.06 17.61 -2.42
C GLY A 27 15.32 17.37 -1.10
N ARG A 28 14.08 17.86 -0.90
CA ARG A 28 13.26 17.46 0.25
C ARG A 28 12.95 15.98 0.14
N SER A 29 13.79 15.18 0.81
CA SER A 29 13.68 13.75 1.01
C SER A 29 12.22 13.31 1.12
N GLN A 30 11.87 12.24 0.42
CA GLN A 30 10.67 11.44 0.64
C GLN A 30 10.68 10.88 2.09
N ARG A 31 10.44 11.75 3.08
CA ARG A 31 10.42 11.36 4.48
C ARG A 31 9.19 10.51 4.74
N TYR A 32 9.33 9.52 5.61
CA TYR A 32 8.17 8.82 6.15
C TYR A 32 7.23 9.84 6.82
N PRO A 33 5.90 9.74 6.65
CA PRO A 33 4.96 10.59 7.35
C PRO A 33 5.18 10.56 8.87
N THR A 34 5.01 11.68 9.54
CA THR A 34 5.05 11.75 11.00
C THR A 34 3.85 11.02 11.60
N ALA A 35 3.94 10.64 12.88
CA ALA A 35 2.82 10.01 13.58
C ALA A 35 1.54 10.89 13.54
N ALA A 36 1.68 12.22 13.66
CA ALA A 36 0.55 13.14 13.59
C ALA A 36 -0.13 13.13 12.20
N GLU A 37 0.67 13.14 11.13
CA GLU A 37 0.17 13.06 9.75
C GLU A 37 -0.55 11.73 9.49
N ILE A 38 0.03 10.61 9.94
CA ILE A 38 -0.60 9.28 9.82
C ILE A 38 -1.93 9.24 10.57
N GLN A 39 -1.97 9.75 11.79
CA GLN A 39 -3.21 9.78 12.58
C GLN A 39 -4.27 10.68 11.93
N GLN A 40 -3.87 11.82 11.35
CA GLN A 40 -4.77 12.68 10.60
C GLN A 40 -5.33 11.96 9.36
N LEU A 41 -4.48 11.27 8.59
CA LEU A 41 -4.88 10.47 7.44
C LEU A 41 -5.85 9.36 7.82
N ILE A 42 -5.56 8.62 8.89
CA ILE A 42 -6.45 7.58 9.43
C ILE A 42 -7.80 8.18 9.82
N ARG A 43 -7.81 9.30 10.54
CA ARG A 43 -9.07 9.97 10.93
C ARG A 43 -9.89 10.40 9.72
N GLN A 44 -9.25 11.04 8.74
CA GLN A 44 -9.91 11.47 7.51
C GLN A 44 -10.48 10.28 6.73
N PHE A 45 -9.69 9.22 6.56
CA PHE A 45 -10.14 7.98 5.93
C PHE A 45 -11.36 7.41 6.65
N ARG A 46 -11.33 7.32 7.99
CA ARG A 46 -12.45 6.79 8.78
C ARG A 46 -13.72 7.65 8.68
N GLN A 47 -13.57 8.97 8.59
CA GLN A 47 -14.69 9.88 8.39
C GLN A 47 -15.33 9.63 7.02
N GLN A 48 -14.53 9.63 5.95
CA GLN A 48 -15.00 9.36 4.60
C GLN A 48 -15.65 7.98 4.48
N ALA A 49 -15.02 6.97 5.07
CA ALA A 49 -15.51 5.60 5.16
C ALA A 49 -16.90 5.47 5.81
N SER A 50 -17.24 6.40 6.71
CA SER A 50 -18.47 6.38 7.50
C SER A 50 -19.58 7.26 6.92
N THR A 51 -19.25 8.14 5.96
CA THR A 51 -20.23 9.03 5.34
C THR A 51 -21.03 8.27 4.28
N PRO A 52 -22.38 8.37 4.24
CA PRO A 52 -23.16 7.87 3.12
C PRO A 52 -22.77 8.60 1.84
N ALA A 53 -22.50 7.88 0.76
CA ALA A 53 -22.07 8.51 -0.47
C ALA A 53 -23.29 9.14 -1.16
N PRO A 54 -23.11 10.28 -1.82
CA PRO A 54 -24.15 10.82 -2.69
C PRO A 54 -24.54 9.81 -3.76
N GLU A 55 -25.80 9.84 -4.15
CA GLU A 55 -26.38 8.97 -5.18
C GLU A 55 -25.55 9.06 -6.47
N GLY A 56 -25.09 7.90 -6.99
CA GLY A 56 -24.21 7.83 -8.16
C GLY A 56 -22.69 7.89 -7.88
N SER A 57 -22.27 8.05 -6.62
CA SER A 57 -20.86 7.87 -6.25
C SER A 57 -20.47 6.39 -6.27
N ILE A 58 -19.35 6.08 -6.94
CA ILE A 58 -18.80 4.73 -7.03
C ILE A 58 -18.10 4.32 -5.71
N CYS A 59 -17.81 5.27 -4.80
CA CYS A 59 -17.01 4.99 -3.61
C CYS A 59 -17.60 5.55 -2.30
N CYS A 60 -17.33 4.80 -1.22
CA CYS A 60 -17.40 5.19 0.20
C CYS A 60 -18.77 5.66 0.71
N ALA A 61 -19.76 4.78 0.73
CA ALA A 61 -21.09 5.07 1.29
C ALA A 61 -21.42 4.37 2.61
N GLY A 62 -20.48 3.63 3.20
CA GLY A 62 -20.80 2.67 4.26
C GLY A 62 -21.83 1.61 3.86
N SER A 63 -22.21 1.55 2.57
CA SER A 63 -23.26 0.71 1.98
C SER A 63 -22.69 -0.40 1.10
N GLU A 64 -21.37 -0.63 1.14
CA GLU A 64 -20.73 -1.76 0.48
C GLU A 64 -21.29 -3.04 1.08
N ARG A 65 -22.41 -3.50 0.50
CA ARG A 65 -22.90 -4.85 0.69
C ARG A 65 -21.72 -5.72 0.34
N ASP A 66 -21.29 -6.50 1.31
CA ASP A 66 -20.40 -7.62 1.05
C ASP A 66 -21.12 -8.56 0.08
N LEU A 67 -20.83 -8.42 -1.22
CA LEU A 67 -21.45 -9.21 -2.29
C LEU A 67 -20.98 -10.68 -2.24
N ARG A 68 -20.09 -11.06 -1.30
CA ARG A 68 -19.56 -12.42 -1.21
C ARG A 68 -20.71 -13.32 -0.84
N SER A 69 -20.75 -14.48 -1.49
CA SER A 69 -21.61 -15.57 -1.04
C SER A 69 -21.34 -15.90 0.44
N SER A 70 -22.35 -16.42 1.13
CA SER A 70 -22.21 -16.86 2.53
C SER A 70 -21.13 -17.95 2.70
N ALA A 71 -20.87 -18.75 1.66
CA ALA A 71 -19.79 -19.74 1.65
C ALA A 71 -18.41 -19.06 1.60
N THR A 72 -18.21 -18.13 0.65
CA THR A 72 -16.95 -17.37 0.50
C THR A 72 -16.63 -16.58 1.77
N ARG A 73 -17.64 -15.94 2.36
CA ARG A 73 -17.48 -15.21 3.63
C ARG A 73 -17.03 -16.11 4.77
N ARG A 74 -17.67 -17.28 4.94
CA ARG A 74 -17.30 -18.25 5.99
C ARG A 74 -15.86 -18.74 5.87
N VAL A 75 -15.40 -18.97 4.64
CA VAL A 75 -14.02 -19.39 4.36
C VAL A 75 -13.03 -18.27 4.72
N ALA A 76 -13.30 -17.05 4.28
CA ALA A 76 -12.50 -15.86 4.60
C ALA A 76 -12.37 -15.66 6.11
N ASP A 77 -13.52 -15.66 6.79
CA ASP A 77 -13.56 -15.45 8.23
C ASP A 77 -12.84 -16.57 8.97
N SER A 78 -12.92 -17.82 8.48
CA SER A 78 -12.17 -18.94 9.05
C SER A 78 -10.66 -18.75 8.91
N PHE A 79 -10.20 -18.29 7.74
CA PHE A 79 -8.79 -18.03 7.50
C PHE A 79 -8.26 -16.90 8.40
N VAL A 80 -8.98 -15.77 8.44
CA VAL A 80 -8.66 -14.63 9.31
C VAL A 80 -8.65 -15.05 10.78
N ARG A 81 -9.66 -15.82 11.23
CA ARG A 81 -9.73 -16.37 12.61
C ARG A 81 -8.60 -17.34 12.95
N ALA A 82 -8.08 -18.08 11.97
CA ALA A 82 -6.95 -18.96 12.22
C ALA A 82 -5.67 -18.13 12.44
N TRP A 83 -5.42 -17.16 11.56
CA TRP A 83 -4.25 -16.29 11.64
C TRP A 83 -4.31 -15.25 12.77
N SER A 84 -5.50 -14.88 13.24
CA SER A 84 -5.65 -13.97 14.38
C SER A 84 -5.07 -14.52 15.67
N ARG A 85 -4.89 -15.85 15.78
CA ARG A 85 -4.21 -16.48 16.92
C ARG A 85 -2.69 -16.35 16.86
N VAL A 86 -2.13 -16.11 15.68
CA VAL A 86 -0.68 -16.01 15.44
C VAL A 86 -0.25 -14.55 15.37
N ASN A 87 -0.94 -13.74 14.57
CA ASN A 87 -0.69 -12.32 14.39
C ASN A 87 -2.03 -11.56 14.45
N PRO A 88 -2.55 -11.26 15.66
CA PRO A 88 -3.88 -10.65 15.84
C PRO A 88 -4.00 -9.27 15.18
N ASP A 89 -2.92 -8.48 15.15
CA ASP A 89 -2.95 -7.12 14.60
C ASP A 89 -2.97 -7.09 13.06
N ILE A 90 -2.39 -8.12 12.43
CA ILE A 90 -2.29 -8.23 10.97
C ILE A 90 -3.51 -8.96 10.39
N ALA A 91 -4.05 -9.94 11.10
CA ALA A 91 -5.18 -10.75 10.65
C ALA A 91 -6.36 -9.92 10.06
N PRO A 92 -6.74 -8.76 10.64
CA PRO A 92 -7.76 -7.87 10.08
C PRO A 92 -7.50 -7.40 8.64
N PHE A 93 -6.25 -7.34 8.20
CA PHE A 93 -5.85 -6.81 6.89
C PHE A 93 -5.75 -7.91 5.82
N LEU A 94 -5.78 -9.20 6.21
CA LEU A 94 -5.58 -10.32 5.31
C LEU A 94 -6.68 -10.42 4.26
N GLY A 95 -6.29 -10.82 3.05
CA GLY A 95 -7.19 -11.00 1.92
C GLY A 95 -6.86 -10.08 0.74
N MET A 96 -7.71 -10.15 -0.27
CA MET A 96 -7.65 -9.31 -1.46
C MET A 96 -8.61 -8.13 -1.32
N TRP A 97 -8.12 -6.95 -1.69
CA TRP A 97 -8.81 -5.66 -1.66
C TRP A 97 -8.73 -5.08 -3.07
N VAL A 98 -9.81 -4.51 -3.59
CA VAL A 98 -9.89 -4.16 -5.01
C VAL A 98 -10.49 -2.76 -5.15
N SER A 99 -9.93 -1.99 -6.06
CA SER A 99 -10.48 -0.76 -6.59
C SER A 99 -10.74 -0.90 -8.09
N ASN A 100 -11.32 0.11 -8.72
CA ASN A 100 -11.57 0.10 -10.16
C ASN A 100 -10.28 -0.10 -10.98
N ASN A 101 -9.15 0.38 -10.47
CA ASN A 101 -7.90 0.47 -11.22
C ASN A 101 -6.77 -0.39 -10.65
N ALA A 102 -6.94 -0.96 -9.46
CA ALA A 102 -5.89 -1.74 -8.80
C ALA A 102 -6.46 -2.77 -7.82
N SER A 103 -5.63 -3.71 -7.40
CA SER A 103 -5.89 -4.59 -6.28
C SER A 103 -4.68 -4.68 -5.35
N VAL A 104 -4.95 -4.91 -4.08
CA VAL A 104 -3.97 -5.14 -3.03
C VAL A 104 -4.30 -6.44 -2.35
N THR A 105 -3.37 -7.38 -2.33
CA THR A 105 -3.53 -8.66 -1.61
C THR A 105 -2.56 -8.72 -0.46
N VAL A 106 -3.08 -8.91 0.75
CA VAL A 106 -2.29 -9.05 1.98
C VAL A 106 -2.28 -10.51 2.42
N TYR A 107 -1.08 -11.08 2.46
CA TYR A 107 -0.82 -12.46 2.86
C TYR A 107 -0.17 -12.49 4.25
N PRO A 108 -0.46 -13.53 5.04
CA PRO A 108 0.25 -13.77 6.28
C PRO A 108 1.71 -14.19 6.03
N SER A 109 2.58 -13.88 6.99
CA SER A 109 3.94 -14.43 7.07
C SER A 109 4.07 -15.35 8.28
N ASN A 110 4.87 -16.41 8.14
CA ASN A 110 5.33 -17.23 9.26
C ASN A 110 6.33 -16.49 10.14
N VAL A 111 6.83 -15.33 9.70
CA VAL A 111 7.62 -14.40 10.52
C VAL A 111 6.65 -13.56 11.35
N ARG A 112 6.79 -13.62 12.69
CA ARG A 112 5.93 -12.89 13.62
C ARG A 112 5.93 -11.39 13.33
N GLY A 113 4.75 -10.76 13.37
CA GLY A 113 4.60 -9.31 13.16
C GLY A 113 4.83 -8.84 11.71
N ARG A 114 4.91 -9.76 10.75
CA ARG A 114 5.12 -9.46 9.33
C ARG A 114 3.94 -9.95 8.48
N ALA A 115 3.64 -9.20 7.42
CA ALA A 115 2.77 -9.61 6.32
C ALA A 115 3.50 -9.44 4.99
N CYS A 116 2.98 -10.05 3.93
CA CYS A 116 3.33 -9.71 2.56
C CYS A 116 2.19 -8.99 1.89
N VAL A 117 2.51 -8.06 1.02
CA VAL A 117 1.57 -7.25 0.27
C VAL A 117 1.97 -7.34 -1.19
N ILE A 118 1.02 -7.74 -2.03
CA ILE A 118 1.14 -7.70 -3.48
C ILE A 118 0.16 -6.65 -3.98
N LEU A 119 0.64 -5.69 -4.75
CA LEU A 119 -0.18 -4.66 -5.37
C LEU A 119 -0.13 -4.84 -6.88
N PHE A 120 -1.30 -4.88 -7.50
CA PHE A 120 -1.49 -5.06 -8.93
C PHE A 120 -2.33 -3.92 -9.50
N GLY A 121 -1.90 -3.29 -10.59
CA GLY A 121 -2.64 -2.23 -11.28
C GLY A 121 -3.15 -2.66 -12.65
N ASN A 122 -4.44 -2.44 -12.93
CA ASN A 122 -5.12 -2.85 -14.17
C ASN A 122 -4.72 -2.00 -15.38
N ALA A 123 -4.44 -0.71 -15.20
CA ALA A 123 -4.20 0.23 -16.31
C ALA A 123 -2.77 0.13 -16.88
N ASP A 124 -1.76 0.02 -16.03
CA ASP A 124 -0.35 0.00 -16.47
C ASP A 124 0.35 -1.35 -16.22
N ASN A 125 -0.40 -2.41 -15.91
CA ASN A 125 0.09 -3.77 -15.65
C ASN A 125 1.28 -3.83 -14.66
N TYR A 126 1.26 -2.99 -13.63
CA TYR A 126 2.33 -2.99 -12.63
C TYR A 126 2.04 -3.97 -11.51
N GLU A 127 3.07 -4.71 -11.13
CA GLU A 127 3.06 -5.69 -10.04
C GLU A 127 4.17 -5.36 -9.05
N TYR A 128 3.80 -5.00 -7.83
CA TYR A 128 4.73 -4.68 -6.77
C TYR A 128 4.56 -5.62 -5.58
N PHE A 129 5.68 -6.07 -5.05
CA PHE A 129 5.75 -6.81 -3.80
C PHE A 129 6.30 -5.90 -2.70
N SER A 130 5.75 -6.03 -1.51
CA SER A 130 6.33 -5.47 -0.30
C SER A 130 6.07 -6.33 0.93
N THR A 131 6.99 -6.36 1.88
CA THR A 131 6.71 -6.79 3.25
C THR A 131 6.09 -5.64 4.05
N ALA A 132 5.20 -5.99 4.98
CA ALA A 132 4.54 -5.01 5.83
C ALA A 132 4.69 -5.36 7.31
N THR A 133 4.75 -4.33 8.14
CA THR A 133 4.71 -4.44 9.61
C THR A 133 3.53 -3.66 10.16
N PHE A 134 2.92 -4.17 11.22
CA PHE A 134 1.86 -3.45 11.90
C PHE A 134 2.44 -2.41 12.85
N HIS A 135 1.88 -1.20 12.81
CA HIS A 135 2.20 -0.13 13.74
C HIS A 135 0.93 0.67 14.02
N GLN A 136 0.52 0.77 15.28
CA GLN A 136 -0.56 1.69 15.73
C GLN A 136 -1.82 1.73 14.83
N GLY A 137 -2.36 0.56 14.48
CA GLY A 137 -3.62 0.45 13.72
C GLY A 137 -3.49 0.51 12.20
N HIS A 138 -2.27 0.50 11.66
CA HIS A 138 -2.01 0.47 10.23
C HIS A 138 -0.86 -0.47 9.88
N LEU A 139 -0.77 -0.87 8.61
CA LEU A 139 0.41 -1.55 8.09
C LEU A 139 1.34 -0.54 7.43
N ARG A 140 2.63 -0.61 7.74
CA ARG A 140 3.69 0.11 7.04
C ARG A 140 4.37 -0.84 6.06
N LEU A 141 4.47 -0.43 4.80
CA LEU A 141 5.24 -1.13 3.77
C LEU A 141 6.73 -0.82 3.91
N ASN A 142 7.59 -1.83 3.86
CA ASN A 142 8.98 -1.74 4.31
C ASN A 142 10.01 -1.69 3.18
N ASP A 143 9.66 -2.10 1.98
CA ASP A 143 10.60 -2.42 0.90
C ASP A 143 10.03 -2.08 -0.50
N GLY A 144 10.94 -2.03 -1.47
CA GLY A 144 10.63 -1.75 -2.86
C GLY A 144 10.08 -0.34 -3.12
N VAL A 145 9.41 -0.20 -4.26
CA VAL A 145 8.76 1.07 -4.71
C VAL A 145 7.61 1.49 -3.79
N LEU A 146 7.11 0.56 -2.98
CA LEU A 146 6.02 0.80 -2.05
C LEU A 146 6.49 1.13 -0.63
N ALA A 147 7.81 1.17 -0.38
CA ALA A 147 8.35 1.49 0.93
C ALA A 147 7.75 2.78 1.49
N ASN A 148 7.54 2.83 2.80
CA ASN A 148 6.99 3.97 3.53
C ASN A 148 5.52 4.30 3.24
N ARG A 149 4.82 3.52 2.41
CA ARG A 149 3.36 3.63 2.28
C ARG A 149 2.66 3.00 3.47
N VAL A 150 1.47 3.51 3.76
CA VAL A 150 0.64 3.07 4.89
C VAL A 150 -0.64 2.45 4.35
N LEU A 151 -1.03 1.30 4.90
CA LEU A 151 -2.31 0.66 4.66
C LEU A 151 -3.18 0.75 5.90
N VAL A 152 -4.40 1.23 5.73
CA VAL A 152 -5.38 1.42 6.81
C VAL A 152 -6.62 0.64 6.49
N ARG A 153 -7.26 0.09 7.52
CA ARG A 153 -8.54 -0.58 7.38
C ARG A 153 -9.59 0.07 8.29
N GLN A 154 -10.80 0.23 7.77
CA GLN A 154 -11.98 0.61 8.53
C GLN A 154 -13.16 -0.24 8.07
N ARG A 155 -13.70 -1.08 8.96
CA ARG A 155 -14.79 -2.03 8.61
C ARG A 155 -14.41 -2.90 7.39
N ASN A 156 -15.19 -2.82 6.31
CA ASN A 156 -14.97 -3.54 5.06
C ASN A 156 -14.25 -2.69 4.00
N GLN A 157 -13.61 -1.60 4.42
CA GLN A 157 -12.85 -0.72 3.53
C GLN A 157 -11.38 -0.74 3.88
N PHE A 158 -10.57 -0.58 2.85
CA PHE A 158 -9.12 -0.55 2.91
C PHE A 158 -8.62 0.68 2.18
N GLY A 159 -7.60 1.32 2.71
CA GLY A 159 -7.06 2.54 2.14
C GLY A 159 -5.56 2.43 2.08
N THR A 160 -4.97 2.99 1.04
CA THR A 160 -3.55 3.31 0.98
C THR A 160 -3.36 4.81 1.19
N PRO A 161 -3.53 5.38 2.39
CA PRO A 161 -3.19 6.79 2.57
C PRO A 161 -1.68 6.97 2.38
N PHE A 162 -1.27 7.76 1.40
CA PHE A 162 0.12 8.22 1.26
C PHE A 162 0.18 9.72 0.99
N LEU A 163 1.33 10.32 1.33
CA LEU A 163 1.68 11.67 0.97
C LEU A 163 2.39 11.61 -0.38
N LEU A 164 1.92 12.36 -1.39
CA LEU A 164 2.69 12.54 -2.62
C LEU A 164 3.87 13.49 -2.40
N SER A 165 4.88 13.34 -3.24
CA SER A 165 6.11 14.17 -3.29
C SER A 165 5.86 15.68 -3.40
N THR A 166 4.64 16.09 -3.72
CA THR A 166 4.22 17.49 -3.89
C THR A 166 3.70 18.14 -2.60
N GLY A 167 3.61 17.40 -1.49
CA GLY A 167 2.92 17.87 -0.27
C GLY A 167 1.40 17.92 -0.44
N ILE A 168 0.89 17.45 -1.58
CA ILE A 168 -0.54 17.30 -1.86
C ILE A 168 -0.97 15.91 -1.41
N TYR A 169 -2.07 15.85 -0.68
CA TYR A 169 -2.72 14.62 -0.29
C TYR A 169 -3.41 14.04 -1.53
N ASP A 170 -2.85 13.02 -2.19
CA ASP A 170 -3.70 12.19 -3.04
C ASP A 170 -4.48 11.27 -2.12
N ARG A 171 -5.68 11.73 -1.79
CA ARG A 171 -6.69 10.99 -1.06
C ARG A 171 -7.30 10.03 -2.07
N VAL A 172 -6.73 8.84 -2.20
CA VAL A 172 -7.42 7.78 -2.94
C VAL A 172 -7.92 6.74 -1.94
N PRO A 173 -9.08 6.99 -1.27
CA PRO A 173 -9.85 5.90 -0.67
C PRO A 173 -10.44 5.10 -1.83
N ASP A 174 -9.66 4.20 -2.43
CA ASP A 174 -10.09 3.48 -3.62
C ASP A 174 -10.41 2.00 -3.35
N PHE A 175 -9.86 1.41 -2.28
CA PHE A 175 -9.98 -0.03 -2.08
C PHE A 175 -11.22 -0.36 -1.25
N THR A 176 -12.23 -0.86 -1.94
CA THR A 176 -13.37 -1.54 -1.31
C THR A 176 -13.06 -3.04 -1.27
N ILE A 177 -13.74 -3.80 -0.41
CA ILE A 177 -13.76 -5.27 -0.61
C ILE A 177 -14.64 -5.49 -1.83
N TYR A 178 -14.04 -5.59 -3.02
CA TYR A 178 -14.74 -6.06 -4.21
C TYR A 178 -14.70 -7.58 -4.27
N ILE A 179 -15.82 -8.13 -4.72
CA ILE A 179 -16.13 -9.55 -4.69
C ILE A 179 -16.02 -10.08 -6.11
N ASP A 180 -15.20 -11.12 -6.29
CA ASP A 180 -15.60 -12.40 -6.93
C ASP A 180 -14.43 -13.39 -7.04
N VAL A 181 -13.23 -12.98 -6.64
CA VAL A 181 -12.05 -13.85 -6.68
C VAL A 181 -11.48 -14.00 -5.28
N LEU A 182 -11.87 -15.10 -4.64
CA LEU A 182 -11.08 -15.78 -3.63
C LEU A 182 -10.66 -14.94 -2.39
N ALA A 183 -11.62 -14.77 -1.47
CA ALA A 183 -11.29 -14.65 -0.05
C ALA A 183 -10.72 -15.96 0.55
N TYR A 184 -10.43 -16.92 -0.32
CA TYR A 184 -9.63 -18.10 -0.09
C TYR A 184 -8.33 -17.94 -0.87
N ILE A 185 -7.32 -17.33 -0.25
CA ILE A 185 -5.96 -17.48 -0.75
C ILE A 185 -5.54 -18.94 -0.47
N ARG A 186 -6.14 -19.98 -1.06
CA ARG A 186 -5.38 -21.26 -1.20
C ARG A 186 -4.36 -21.15 -2.29
N ASP A 187 -4.62 -20.22 -3.19
CA ASP A 187 -3.88 -20.08 -4.40
C ASP A 187 -2.61 -19.32 -4.07
N ARG A 188 -1.49 -20.00 -4.29
CA ARG A 188 -0.16 -19.42 -4.20
C ARG A 188 -0.13 -18.14 -5.05
N PRO A 189 0.80 -17.20 -4.78
CA PRO A 189 0.95 -15.98 -5.58
C PRO A 189 0.87 -16.22 -7.09
N ALA A 190 1.33 -17.38 -7.56
CA ALA A 190 1.23 -17.85 -8.95
C ALA A 190 -0.17 -17.75 -9.62
N GLN A 191 -1.28 -17.74 -8.89
CA GLN A 191 -2.61 -17.56 -9.50
C GLN A 191 -3.15 -16.12 -9.38
N VAL A 192 -2.65 -15.33 -8.42
CA VAL A 192 -2.85 -13.87 -8.41
C VAL A 192 -1.98 -13.19 -9.47
N LEU A 193 -0.87 -13.83 -9.83
CA LEU A 193 0.10 -13.44 -10.83
C LEU A 193 -0.15 -14.12 -12.19
N SER A 194 -1.41 -14.49 -12.50
CA SER A 194 -1.76 -15.36 -13.64
C SER A 194 -1.47 -14.76 -15.03
N SER A 195 -0.87 -13.58 -15.14
CA SER A 195 -0.36 -13.06 -16.41
C SER A 195 0.84 -13.90 -16.87
N PRO A 196 0.77 -14.67 -17.97
CA PRO A 196 1.81 -15.61 -18.38
C PRO A 196 3.15 -14.95 -18.78
N ASN A 197 3.22 -13.61 -18.83
CA ASN A 197 4.27 -12.88 -19.52
C ASN A 197 5.11 -11.91 -18.67
N SER A 198 4.93 -11.79 -17.35
CA SER A 198 5.77 -10.87 -16.57
C SER A 198 7.02 -11.58 -16.01
N ARG A 199 8.23 -11.09 -16.34
CA ARG A 199 9.46 -11.45 -15.60
C ARG A 199 9.31 -11.15 -14.10
N ASP A 200 8.44 -10.20 -13.77
CA ASP A 200 8.15 -9.76 -12.41
C ASP A 200 7.48 -10.86 -11.56
N ASN A 201 6.71 -11.78 -12.16
CA ASN A 201 6.08 -12.88 -11.44
C ASN A 201 7.08 -13.79 -10.72
N SER A 202 8.15 -14.18 -11.41
CA SER A 202 9.19 -15.04 -10.83
C SER A 202 9.91 -14.33 -9.68
N ARG A 203 10.19 -13.03 -9.84
CA ARG A 203 10.80 -12.19 -8.80
C ARG A 203 9.87 -12.06 -7.59
N ILE A 204 8.60 -11.74 -7.79
CA ILE A 204 7.61 -11.58 -6.71
C ILE A 204 7.42 -12.90 -5.99
N TYR A 205 7.38 -14.02 -6.70
CA TYR A 205 7.27 -15.34 -6.08
C TYR A 205 8.50 -15.68 -5.22
N GLN A 206 9.70 -15.36 -5.69
CA GLN A 206 10.93 -15.51 -4.90
C GLN A 206 10.91 -14.62 -3.65
N GLN A 207 10.54 -13.35 -3.79
CA GLN A 207 10.43 -12.41 -2.67
C GLN A 207 9.38 -12.85 -1.65
N PHE A 208 8.24 -13.36 -2.12
CA PHE A 208 7.17 -13.91 -1.28
C PHE A 208 7.66 -15.08 -0.43
N ASN A 209 8.35 -16.04 -1.05
CA ASN A 209 8.90 -17.19 -0.33
C ASN A 209 10.01 -16.77 0.64
N ALA A 210 10.92 -15.89 0.21
CA ALA A 210 12.00 -15.38 1.03
C ALA A 210 11.50 -14.60 2.26
N ALA A 211 10.37 -13.90 2.13
CA ALA A 211 9.71 -13.21 3.24
C ALA A 211 8.93 -14.15 4.19
N GLY A 212 8.92 -15.47 3.91
CA GLY A 212 8.23 -16.47 4.71
C GLY A 212 6.71 -16.43 4.58
N CYS A 213 6.20 -15.85 3.50
CA CYS A 213 4.77 -15.65 3.30
C CYS A 213 4.07 -16.91 2.80
N THR A 214 2.78 -17.00 3.09
CA THR A 214 2.00 -18.19 2.76
C THR A 214 0.55 -17.86 2.46
N ALA A 215 -0.04 -18.72 1.63
CA ALA A 215 -1.46 -18.82 1.36
C ALA A 215 -2.15 -19.83 2.33
N SER A 216 -1.37 -20.64 3.05
CA SER A 216 -1.93 -21.71 3.87
C SER A 216 -2.42 -21.23 5.24
N LEU A 217 -3.18 -22.10 5.92
CA LEU A 217 -3.47 -21.94 7.34
C LEU A 217 -2.16 -21.94 8.15
N PRO A 218 -2.12 -21.28 9.32
CA PRO A 218 -0.93 -21.29 10.15
C PRO A 218 -0.57 -22.73 10.52
N ASN A 219 0.73 -23.04 10.55
CA ASN A 219 1.19 -24.34 11.03
C ASN A 219 0.69 -24.52 12.47
N ARG A 220 -0.03 -25.63 12.71
CA ARG A 220 -0.39 -26.04 14.07
C ARG A 220 0.91 -26.42 14.77
N ARG A 221 1.48 -25.49 15.53
CA ARG A 221 2.51 -25.79 16.52
C ARG A 221 1.82 -26.11 17.83
#